data_AF-A0A834IZ14-F1
#
_entry.id   AF-A0A834IZ14-F1
#
_cell.length_a   1.000
_cell.length_b   1.000
_cell.length_c   1.000
_cell.angle_alpha   90.00
_cell.angle_beta   90.00
_cell.angle_gamma   90.00
#
_symmetry.space_group_name_H-M   'P 1'
#
loop_
_entity.id
_entity.type
_entity.pdbx_description
1 polymer ?
#
loop_
_entity_poly.entity_id
_entity_poly.type
_entity_poly.pdbx_seq_one_letter_code
_entity_poly.pdbx_strand_id
1 'polypeptide(L)'
;MIAIITFGFLASLVLGCQGSLNASSPTIQLITYPIDHAEGPSWDGRKNILYYVDIHTGRVFSWNYDTEEINYITLDGTVTPAVQAENPDIILVGLNRSVVAVEWDGTNAIGNQEILATVAEQFNTSRFNDGKADKEGRLWWGTMGAEDTSTGDLTPNNGVLYKITKENLGDPTVEIAPVNISNGLAWNRANDKFYYIDTPTLQVSTKRTIRVLFEFDWFRIESFRRGS
;
A
#
# COMPACT_ATOMS: atom_id res chain seq x y z
N MET A 1 -9.09 -2.63 -13.04
CA MET A 1 -10.08 -3.67 -12.67
C MET A 1 -9.49 -4.45 -11.51
N ILE A 2 -10.22 -4.61 -10.40
CA ILE A 2 -9.77 -5.44 -9.28
C ILE A 2 -10.64 -6.70 -9.24
N ALA A 3 -9.99 -7.86 -9.25
CA ALA A 3 -10.63 -9.15 -9.11
C ALA A 3 -10.16 -9.78 -7.79
N ILE A 4 -11.09 -10.32 -7.00
CA ILE A 4 -10.75 -11.07 -5.78
C ILE A 4 -10.80 -12.56 -6.10
N ILE A 5 -9.75 -13.27 -5.69
CA ILE A 5 -9.72 -14.74 -5.71
C ILE A 5 -10.33 -15.21 -4.39
N THR A 6 -11.56 -15.73 -4.43
CA THR A 6 -12.20 -16.32 -3.26
C THR A 6 -11.93 -17.84 -3.21
N PHE A 7 -11.66 -18.34 -2.01
CA PHE A 7 -11.77 -19.77 -1.68
C PHE A 7 -12.88 -19.89 -0.64
N GLY A 8 -14.06 -20.33 -1.04
CA GLY A 8 -15.19 -20.42 -0.11
C GLY A 8 -16.24 -21.43 -0.52
N PHE A 9 -16.57 -22.34 0.38
CA PHE A 9 -17.88 -23.00 0.42
C PHE A 9 -18.89 -21.92 0.78
N LEU A 10 -19.60 -21.38 -0.21
CA LEU A 10 -20.74 -20.48 0.01
C LEU A 10 -21.97 -21.32 0.37
N ALA A 11 -22.42 -21.23 1.63
CA ALA A 11 -23.75 -21.65 2.00
C ALA A 11 -24.63 -20.39 2.14
N SER A 12 -25.16 -19.91 1.01
CA SER A 12 -26.20 -18.88 0.99
C SER A 12 -27.47 -19.46 0.40
N LEU A 13 -28.51 -19.45 1.24
CA LEU A 13 -29.86 -19.90 0.98
C LEU A 13 -30.52 -18.95 -0.04
N VAL A 14 -30.53 -19.32 -1.33
CA VAL A 14 -31.38 -18.67 -2.35
C VAL A 14 -32.50 -19.64 -2.70
N LEU A 15 -33.70 -19.36 -2.18
CA LEU A 15 -34.94 -19.92 -2.69
C LEU A 15 -35.13 -19.41 -4.12
N GLY A 16 -34.83 -20.25 -5.11
CA GLY A 16 -35.19 -19.97 -6.50
C GLY A 16 -34.16 -20.28 -7.57
N CYS A 17 -33.35 -21.32 -7.44
CA CYS A 17 -32.90 -22.20 -8.54
C CYS A 17 -31.98 -23.24 -7.92
N GLN A 18 -32.32 -24.52 -8.09
CA GLN A 18 -31.49 -25.62 -7.62
C GLN A 18 -30.18 -25.66 -8.42
N GLY A 19 -29.11 -25.19 -7.80
CA GLY A 19 -27.74 -25.33 -8.26
C GLY A 19 -26.80 -25.00 -7.12
N SER A 20 -26.52 -25.98 -6.27
CA SER A 20 -25.46 -25.86 -5.26
C SER A 20 -24.13 -25.61 -5.97
N LEU A 21 -23.52 -24.44 -5.78
CA LEU A 21 -22.17 -24.17 -6.26
C LEU A 21 -21.16 -24.96 -5.41
N ASN A 22 -20.89 -26.20 -5.82
CA ASN A 22 -19.70 -26.94 -5.40
C ASN A 22 -18.51 -26.38 -6.19
N ALA A 23 -17.91 -25.27 -5.74
CA ALA A 23 -16.75 -24.71 -6.41
C ALA A 23 -15.48 -25.50 -6.00
N SER A 24 -15.13 -26.52 -6.79
CA SER A 24 -13.87 -27.26 -6.68
C SER A 24 -12.66 -26.54 -7.32
N SER A 25 -12.88 -25.33 -7.86
CA SER A 25 -11.89 -24.54 -8.60
C SER A 25 -12.05 -23.05 -8.28
N PRO A 26 -10.98 -22.23 -8.37
CA PRO A 26 -11.07 -20.79 -8.20
C PRO A 26 -12.03 -20.16 -9.22
N THR A 27 -12.85 -19.22 -8.76
CA THR A 27 -13.75 -18.42 -9.60
C THR A 27 -13.27 -16.97 -9.65
N ILE A 28 -13.42 -16.32 -10.81
CA ILE A 28 -13.17 -14.88 -10.97
C ILE A 28 -14.52 -14.19 -10.99
N GLN A 29 -14.74 -13.30 -10.02
CA GLN A 29 -15.94 -12.48 -9.94
C GLN A 29 -15.58 -11.01 -10.15
N LEU A 30 -16.38 -10.33 -10.97
CA LEU A 30 -16.33 -8.89 -11.12
C LEU A 30 -17.05 -8.25 -9.94
N ILE A 31 -16.34 -7.39 -9.19
CA ILE A 31 -16.89 -6.71 -7.99
C ILE A 31 -17.04 -5.20 -8.16
N THR A 32 -16.35 -4.59 -9.12
CA THR A 32 -16.42 -3.15 -9.40
C THR A 32 -16.58 -2.91 -10.90
N TYR A 33 -17.06 -1.72 -11.27
CA TYR A 33 -16.99 -1.28 -12.66
C TYR A 33 -15.53 -0.93 -13.06
N PRO A 34 -15.19 -0.91 -14.37
CA PRO A 34 -13.89 -0.45 -14.84
C PRO A 34 -13.66 1.03 -14.52
N ILE A 35 -12.46 1.35 -14.03
CA ILE A 35 -11.96 2.71 -13.78
C ILE A 35 -10.67 2.92 -14.59
N ASP A 36 -10.20 4.16 -14.69
CA ASP A 36 -9.13 4.56 -15.61
C ASP A 36 -7.80 3.83 -15.31
N HIS A 37 -7.25 4.00 -14.11
CA HIS A 37 -6.02 3.33 -13.69
C HIS A 37 -6.12 2.81 -12.25
N ALA A 38 -6.77 1.65 -12.11
CA ALA A 38 -6.94 0.97 -10.82
C ALA A 38 -5.61 0.43 -10.27
N GLU A 39 -5.23 0.78 -9.05
CA GLU A 39 -4.01 0.29 -8.41
C GLU A 39 -4.11 0.20 -6.87
N GLY A 40 -3.07 -0.35 -6.25
CA GLY A 40 -2.82 -0.29 -4.82
C GLY A 40 -3.91 -0.89 -3.91
N PRO A 41 -4.44 -2.10 -4.17
CA PRO A 41 -5.45 -2.70 -3.30
C PRO A 41 -4.91 -2.93 -1.88
N SER A 42 -5.60 -2.39 -0.88
CA SER A 42 -5.29 -2.58 0.55
C SER A 42 -6.54 -2.98 1.33
N TRP A 43 -6.47 -4.14 2.00
CA TRP A 43 -7.59 -4.67 2.78
C TRP A 43 -7.52 -4.22 4.23
N ASP A 44 -8.58 -3.58 4.72
CA ASP A 44 -8.81 -3.32 6.14
C ASP A 44 -9.81 -4.34 6.72
N GLY A 45 -9.27 -5.40 7.31
CA GLY A 45 -10.07 -6.45 7.95
C GLY A 45 -10.81 -6.02 9.22
N ARG A 46 -10.59 -4.80 9.74
CA ARG A 46 -11.37 -4.27 10.88
C ARG A 46 -12.76 -3.80 10.43
N LYS A 47 -12.85 -3.34 9.17
CA LYS A 47 -14.06 -2.76 8.58
C LYS A 47 -14.65 -3.60 7.44
N ASN A 48 -13.95 -4.66 7.02
CA ASN A 48 -14.22 -5.42 5.80
C ASN A 48 -14.26 -4.53 4.55
N ILE A 49 -13.31 -3.59 4.47
CA ILE A 49 -13.19 -2.65 3.35
C ILE A 49 -11.92 -2.94 2.55
N LEU A 50 -12.07 -3.00 1.23
CA LEU A 50 -10.97 -2.92 0.29
C LEU A 50 -10.79 -1.47 -0.16
N TYR A 51 -9.67 -0.87 0.20
CA TYR A 51 -9.23 0.40 -0.37
C TYR A 51 -8.46 0.14 -1.66
N TYR A 52 -8.62 1.03 -2.64
CA TYR A 52 -7.85 1.05 -3.87
C TYR A 52 -7.94 2.44 -4.49
N VAL A 53 -7.16 2.71 -5.53
CA VAL A 53 -7.12 4.03 -6.16
C VAL A 53 -7.44 3.98 -7.64
N ASP A 54 -7.83 5.13 -8.19
CA ASP A 54 -7.74 5.46 -9.60
C ASP A 54 -6.71 6.59 -9.76
N ILE A 55 -5.49 6.24 -10.17
CA ILE A 55 -4.30 7.09 -10.02
C ILE A 55 -4.51 8.46 -10.65
N HIS A 56 -4.92 8.50 -11.92
CA HIS A 56 -4.95 9.73 -12.71
C HIS A 56 -6.19 10.59 -12.43
N THR A 57 -7.28 10.00 -11.94
CA THR A 57 -8.50 10.74 -11.61
C THR A 57 -8.53 11.27 -10.18
N GLY A 58 -7.50 10.95 -9.38
CA GLY A 58 -7.38 11.43 -8.00
C GLY A 58 -8.32 10.72 -7.03
N ARG A 59 -8.95 9.61 -7.43
CA ARG A 59 -9.98 8.94 -6.61
C ARG A 59 -9.39 7.86 -5.74
N VAL A 60 -9.74 7.90 -4.46
CA VAL A 60 -9.51 6.80 -3.51
C VAL A 60 -10.85 6.13 -3.23
N PHE A 61 -10.94 4.85 -3.55
CA PHE A 61 -12.14 4.04 -3.42
C PHE A 61 -12.11 3.22 -2.14
N SER A 62 -13.31 2.91 -1.66
CA SER A 62 -13.58 1.88 -0.67
C SER A 62 -14.67 0.97 -1.22
N TRP A 63 -14.44 -0.34 -1.16
CA TRP A 63 -15.46 -1.34 -1.43
C TRP A 63 -15.69 -2.14 -0.15
N ASN A 64 -16.90 -2.09 0.38
CA ASN A 64 -17.29 -2.84 1.56
C ASN A 64 -17.73 -4.25 1.14
N TYR A 65 -17.08 -5.28 1.68
CA TYR A 65 -17.39 -6.67 1.35
C TYR A 65 -18.76 -7.13 1.86
N ASP A 66 -19.20 -6.63 3.01
CA ASP A 66 -20.45 -7.05 3.65
C ASP A 66 -21.67 -6.40 3.00
N THR A 67 -21.58 -5.13 2.61
CA THR A 67 -22.69 -4.37 2.00
C THR A 67 -22.62 -4.29 0.48
N GLU A 68 -21.50 -4.68 -0.12
CA GLU A 68 -21.16 -4.52 -1.54
C GLU A 68 -21.13 -3.05 -2.01
N GLU A 69 -21.20 -2.09 -1.08
CA GLU A 69 -21.19 -0.66 -1.41
C GLU A 69 -19.80 -0.21 -1.86
N ILE A 70 -19.79 0.66 -2.87
CA ILE A 70 -18.58 1.33 -3.36
C ILE A 70 -18.73 2.82 -3.09
N ASN A 71 -17.79 3.38 -2.35
CA ASN A 71 -17.66 4.82 -2.15
C ASN A 71 -16.31 5.30 -2.69
N TYR A 72 -16.17 6.61 -2.88
CA TYR A 72 -14.88 7.21 -3.18
C TYR A 72 -14.81 8.66 -2.70
N ILE A 73 -13.59 9.10 -2.44
CA ILE A 73 -13.22 10.51 -2.28
C ILE A 73 -12.31 10.92 -3.45
N THR A 74 -12.25 12.21 -3.73
CA THR A 74 -11.35 12.77 -4.75
C THR A 74 -10.36 13.71 -4.09
N LEU A 75 -9.07 13.52 -4.38
CA LEU A 75 -7.98 14.42 -4.00
C LEU A 75 -7.43 15.13 -5.24
N ASP A 76 -6.85 16.31 -5.05
CA ASP A 76 -6.32 17.13 -6.15
C ASP A 76 -4.89 16.69 -6.52
N GLY A 77 -4.81 15.69 -7.40
CA GLY A 77 -3.55 15.16 -7.92
C GLY A 77 -3.58 13.66 -8.16
N THR A 78 -2.41 13.10 -8.46
CA THR A 78 -2.27 11.65 -8.59
C THR A 78 -2.30 10.97 -7.23
N VAL A 79 -3.03 9.86 -7.12
CA VAL A 79 -3.17 9.13 -5.85
C VAL A 79 -2.63 7.72 -5.96
N THR A 80 -1.66 7.37 -5.12
CA THR A 80 -1.20 6.00 -4.84
C THR A 80 0.03 6.05 -3.91
N PRO A 81 0.23 5.08 -3.00
CA PRO A 81 -0.72 4.06 -2.57
C PRO A 81 -1.80 4.66 -1.63
N ALA A 82 -2.81 3.87 -1.29
CA ALA A 82 -3.74 4.16 -0.19
C ALA A 82 -3.72 2.99 0.80
N VAL A 83 -3.35 3.27 2.06
CA VAL A 83 -3.26 2.27 3.12
C VAL A 83 -3.92 2.77 4.40
N GLN A 84 -4.47 1.86 5.18
CA GLN A 84 -5.11 2.16 6.46
C GLN A 84 -4.08 2.59 7.51
N ALA A 85 -4.44 3.57 8.33
CA ALA A 85 -3.68 3.92 9.53
C ALA A 85 -4.10 3.07 10.74
N GLU A 86 -3.35 3.22 11.83
CA GLU A 86 -3.71 2.64 13.13
C GLU A 86 -5.07 3.16 13.62
N ASN A 87 -5.32 4.46 13.48
CA ASN A 87 -6.67 5.01 13.64
C ASN A 87 -7.55 4.53 12.48
N PRO A 88 -8.65 3.80 12.73
CA PRO A 88 -9.54 3.29 11.68
C PRO A 88 -10.14 4.38 10.80
N ASP A 89 -10.25 5.61 11.28
CA ASP A 89 -10.88 6.72 10.54
C ASP A 89 -9.85 7.60 9.81
N ILE A 90 -8.60 7.12 9.73
CA ILE A 90 -7.55 7.76 8.95
C ILE A 90 -7.01 6.77 7.91
N ILE A 91 -6.91 7.25 6.67
CA ILE A 91 -6.14 6.58 5.63
C ILE A 91 -4.90 7.42 5.30
N LEU A 92 -3.82 6.74 4.95
CA LEU A 92 -2.60 7.34 4.45
C LEU A 92 -2.59 7.19 2.93
N VAL A 93 -2.53 8.32 2.22
CA VAL A 93 -2.58 8.37 0.76
C VAL A 93 -1.30 9.03 0.24
N GLY A 94 -0.66 8.43 -0.74
CA GLY A 94 0.32 9.12 -1.55
C GLY A 94 -0.40 10.07 -2.50
N LEU A 95 -0.28 11.38 -2.26
CA LEU A 95 -0.81 12.43 -3.13
C LEU A 95 0.36 13.10 -3.84
N ASN A 96 0.50 12.85 -5.14
CA ASN A 96 1.68 13.20 -5.94
C ASN A 96 2.96 12.62 -5.32
N ARG A 97 3.70 13.41 -4.53
CA ARG A 97 4.94 13.02 -3.83
C ARG A 97 4.84 13.17 -2.32
N SER A 98 3.64 13.40 -1.81
CA SER A 98 3.40 13.66 -0.40
C SER A 98 2.63 12.51 0.23
N VAL A 99 3.04 12.12 1.43
CA VAL A 99 2.24 11.26 2.31
C VAL A 99 1.21 12.15 2.98
N VAL A 100 -0.07 11.90 2.74
CA VAL A 100 -1.17 12.66 3.31
C VAL A 100 -1.98 11.77 4.22
N ALA A 101 -2.16 12.17 5.47
CA ALA A 101 -3.18 11.61 6.35
C ALA A 101 -4.53 12.24 5.99
N VAL A 102 -5.52 11.42 5.70
CA VAL A 102 -6.86 11.84 5.35
C VAL A 102 -7.84 11.24 6.34
N GLU A 103 -8.60 12.09 7.03
CA GLU A 103 -9.74 11.65 7.84
C GLU A 103 -10.85 11.14 6.92
N TRP A 104 -11.01 9.83 6.84
CA TRP A 104 -12.06 9.18 6.07
C TRP A 104 -12.27 7.75 6.54
N ASP A 105 -13.52 7.41 6.85
CA ASP A 105 -13.88 6.09 7.36
C ASP A 105 -14.17 5.06 6.26
N GLY A 106 -14.16 5.48 5.00
CA GLY A 106 -14.53 4.67 3.84
C GLY A 106 -15.98 4.82 3.39
N THR A 107 -16.78 5.69 3.99
CA THR A 107 -18.22 5.85 3.67
C THR A 107 -18.66 7.31 3.60
N ASN A 108 -18.22 8.13 4.55
CA ASN A 108 -18.70 9.51 4.70
C ASN A 108 -17.88 10.50 3.85
N ALA A 109 -18.26 11.78 3.91
CA ALA A 109 -17.48 12.85 3.31
C ALA A 109 -16.06 12.91 3.93
N ILE A 110 -15.10 13.39 3.13
CA ILE A 110 -13.73 13.60 3.57
C ILE A 110 -13.65 14.64 4.70
N GLY A 111 -12.89 14.34 5.74
CA GLY A 111 -12.57 15.24 6.85
C GLY A 111 -11.27 16.02 6.61
N ASN A 112 -10.50 16.26 7.68
CA ASN A 112 -9.24 16.98 7.59
C ASN A 112 -8.18 16.20 6.79
N GLN A 113 -7.25 16.96 6.21
CA GLN A 113 -6.09 16.43 5.48
C GLN A 113 -4.82 17.05 6.04
N GLU A 114 -3.81 16.23 6.30
CA GLU A 114 -2.50 16.66 6.81
C GLU A 114 -1.37 16.05 5.97
N ILE A 115 -0.47 16.90 5.45
CA ILE A 115 0.76 16.44 4.80
C ILE A 115 1.75 16.03 5.88
N LEU A 116 2.13 14.76 5.90
CA LEU A 116 3.07 14.20 6.87
C LEU A 116 4.52 14.26 6.38
N ALA A 117 4.74 13.98 5.10
CA ALA A 117 6.06 13.94 4.48
C ALA A 117 5.95 14.28 2.99
N THR A 118 7.01 14.84 2.40
CA THR A 118 7.16 14.97 0.94
C THR A 118 8.51 14.41 0.54
N VAL A 119 8.55 13.60 -0.51
CA VAL A 119 9.77 12.91 -0.96
C VAL A 119 10.27 13.42 -2.31
N ALA A 120 11.45 12.94 -2.73
CA ALA A 120 11.98 13.09 -4.08
C ALA A 120 12.07 14.55 -4.58
N GLU A 121 12.41 15.52 -3.71
CA GLU A 121 12.47 16.95 -4.04
C GLU A 121 13.26 17.27 -5.31
N GLN A 122 14.32 16.51 -5.57
CA GLN A 122 15.15 16.61 -6.76
C GLN A 122 14.45 16.18 -8.06
N PHE A 123 13.33 15.47 -7.97
CA PHE A 123 12.52 14.98 -9.07
C PHE A 123 11.08 15.51 -8.94
N ASN A 124 10.90 16.81 -9.11
CA ASN A 124 9.62 17.50 -8.86
C ASN A 124 8.45 17.04 -9.76
N THR A 125 8.73 16.41 -10.91
CA THR A 125 7.75 15.81 -11.82
C THR A 125 7.51 14.31 -11.56
N SER A 126 8.18 13.72 -10.57
CA SER A 126 7.90 12.34 -10.14
C SER A 126 6.56 12.25 -9.40
N ARG A 127 6.06 11.03 -9.25
CA ARG A 127 4.93 10.71 -8.37
C ARG A 127 5.21 9.41 -7.62
N PHE A 128 4.54 9.18 -6.51
CA PHE A 128 4.41 7.84 -5.94
C PHE A 128 3.76 6.88 -6.96
N ASN A 129 4.09 5.59 -6.86
CA ASN A 129 3.52 4.56 -7.71
C ASN A 129 2.96 3.36 -6.93
N ASP A 130 3.80 2.54 -6.31
CA ASP A 130 3.34 1.48 -5.40
C ASP A 130 3.94 1.67 -4.01
N GLY A 131 3.24 1.16 -3.01
CA GLY A 131 3.71 1.15 -1.65
C GLY A 131 2.85 0.32 -0.71
N LYS A 132 3.46 -0.13 0.38
CA LYS A 132 2.81 -0.94 1.42
C LYS A 132 3.38 -0.62 2.79
N ALA A 133 2.61 -0.87 3.83
CA ALA A 133 3.15 -0.93 5.18
C ALA A 133 3.74 -2.31 5.45
N ASP A 134 4.89 -2.37 6.11
CA ASP A 134 5.39 -3.64 6.66
C ASP A 134 4.69 -3.99 7.98
N LYS A 135 5.02 -5.16 8.55
CA LYS A 135 4.41 -5.64 9.81
C LYS A 135 4.68 -4.75 11.03
N GLU A 136 5.65 -3.85 10.95
CA GLU A 136 5.99 -2.89 12.02
C GLU A 136 5.29 -1.53 11.79
N GLY A 137 4.47 -1.41 10.75
CA GLY A 137 3.76 -0.18 10.41
C GLY A 137 4.62 0.85 9.69
N ARG A 138 5.82 0.48 9.21
CA ARG A 138 6.67 1.37 8.42
C ARG A 138 6.18 1.37 6.99
N LEU A 139 6.08 2.55 6.38
CA LEU A 139 5.67 2.68 5.00
C LEU A 139 6.88 2.45 4.07
N TRP A 140 6.68 1.60 3.07
CA TRP A 140 7.64 1.35 2.00
C TRP A 140 7.03 1.79 0.69
N TRP A 141 7.22 3.06 0.35
CA TRP A 141 6.53 3.70 -0.77
C TRP A 141 7.56 4.19 -1.76
N GLY A 142 7.35 3.87 -3.03
CA GLY A 142 8.30 4.24 -4.06
C GLY A 142 7.72 5.13 -5.13
N THR A 143 8.59 5.94 -5.70
CA THR A 143 8.26 6.87 -6.77
C THR A 143 8.66 6.32 -8.13
N MET A 144 8.17 6.97 -9.17
CA MET A 144 8.58 6.79 -10.56
C MET A 144 8.84 8.14 -11.21
N GLY A 145 9.63 8.13 -12.28
CA GLY A 145 9.86 9.34 -13.09
C GLY A 145 8.58 9.88 -13.75
N ALA A 146 8.70 11.06 -14.35
CA ALA A 146 7.61 11.64 -15.13
C ALA A 146 7.22 10.71 -16.27
N GLU A 147 5.91 10.55 -16.46
CA GLU A 147 5.28 9.68 -17.45
C GLU A 147 4.47 10.55 -18.43
N ASP A 148 4.69 10.35 -19.73
CA ASP A 148 3.76 10.79 -20.76
C ASP A 148 2.69 9.71 -20.92
N THR A 149 1.49 9.96 -20.39
CA THR A 149 0.40 8.97 -20.41
C THR A 149 -0.15 8.69 -21.81
N SER A 150 0.18 9.52 -22.81
CA SER A 150 -0.24 9.31 -24.20
C SER A 150 0.70 8.38 -24.97
N THR A 151 1.99 8.38 -24.64
CA THR A 151 3.00 7.54 -25.30
C THR A 151 3.46 6.36 -24.44
N GLY A 152 3.28 6.44 -23.12
CA GLY A 152 3.85 5.52 -22.14
C GLY A 152 5.33 5.78 -21.86
N ASP A 153 5.89 6.88 -22.36
CA ASP A 153 7.30 7.21 -22.13
C ASP A 153 7.54 7.64 -20.69
N LEU A 154 8.62 7.13 -20.11
CA LEU A 154 9.02 7.40 -18.74
C LEU A 154 10.38 8.09 -18.73
N THR A 155 10.55 9.09 -17.87
CA THR A 155 11.88 9.58 -17.52
C THR A 155 12.61 8.53 -16.66
N PRO A 156 13.64 7.84 -17.19
CA PRO A 156 14.27 6.73 -16.47
C PRO A 156 15.05 7.21 -15.25
N ASN A 157 15.27 6.31 -14.29
CA ASN A 157 16.11 6.53 -13.10
C ASN A 157 15.69 7.67 -12.14
N ASN A 158 14.49 8.24 -12.29
CA ASN A 158 13.95 9.28 -11.41
C ASN A 158 13.02 8.73 -10.31
N GLY A 159 12.87 7.41 -10.22
CA GLY A 159 12.18 6.72 -9.14
C GLY A 159 13.11 6.42 -7.95
N VAL A 160 12.52 6.35 -6.76
CA VAL A 160 13.23 6.03 -5.52
C VAL A 160 12.27 5.26 -4.59
N LEU A 161 12.74 4.18 -3.97
CA LEU A 161 12.01 3.50 -2.89
C LEU A 161 12.40 4.10 -1.54
N TYR A 162 11.41 4.56 -0.78
CA TYR A 162 11.59 5.13 0.56
C TYR A 162 11.06 4.20 1.64
N LYS A 163 11.70 4.24 2.81
CA LYS A 163 11.15 3.76 4.08
C LYS A 163 10.82 4.96 4.96
N ILE A 164 9.53 5.11 5.25
CA ILE A 164 8.94 6.23 6.00
C ILE A 164 8.37 5.70 7.31
N THR A 165 8.66 6.41 8.39
CA THR A 165 8.35 6.10 9.78
C THR A 165 7.94 7.38 10.49
N LYS A 166 7.31 7.29 11.66
CA LYS A 166 6.93 8.48 12.44
C LYS A 166 8.16 9.31 12.81
N GLU A 167 9.30 8.66 13.02
CA GLU A 167 10.55 9.25 13.47
C GLU A 167 11.31 9.98 12.35
N ASN A 168 11.04 9.66 11.08
CA ASN A 168 11.76 10.21 9.93
C ASN A 168 10.84 10.90 8.90
N LEU A 169 9.65 11.36 9.31
CA LEU A 169 8.73 12.08 8.41
C LEU A 169 9.38 13.28 7.72
N GLY A 170 10.28 13.99 8.41
CA GLY A 170 11.03 15.12 7.86
C GLY A 170 12.24 14.74 6.99
N ASP A 171 12.70 13.49 7.05
CA ASP A 171 13.81 12.98 6.22
C ASP A 171 13.63 11.47 5.93
N PRO A 172 12.68 11.12 5.03
CA PRO A 172 12.44 9.74 4.63
C PRO A 172 13.69 9.00 4.15
N THR A 173 13.94 7.81 4.70
CA THR A 173 15.13 7.01 4.36
C THR A 173 15.02 6.45 2.94
N VAL A 174 16.02 6.71 2.10
CA VAL A 174 16.18 6.08 0.79
C VAL A 174 16.69 4.64 0.94
N GLU A 175 15.95 3.68 0.40
CA GLU A 175 16.31 2.25 0.45
C GLU A 175 16.84 1.73 -0.89
N ILE A 176 16.26 2.18 -2.01
CA ILE A 176 16.68 1.81 -3.36
C ILE A 176 16.63 3.05 -4.26
N ALA A 177 17.76 3.37 -4.88
CA ALA A 177 17.88 4.37 -5.93
C ALA A 177 19.10 4.04 -6.83
N PRO A 178 19.06 4.36 -8.13
CA PRO A 178 17.86 4.79 -8.87
C PRO A 178 16.87 3.63 -9.10
N VAL A 179 15.60 3.97 -9.36
CA VAL A 179 14.52 3.08 -9.80
C VAL A 179 13.85 3.70 -11.03
N ASN A 180 13.28 2.89 -11.92
CA ASN A 180 12.46 3.41 -13.02
C ASN A 180 10.99 3.57 -12.59
N ILE A 181 10.31 2.44 -12.36
CA ILE A 181 8.91 2.39 -11.90
C ILE A 181 8.85 1.50 -10.67
N SER A 182 8.91 2.11 -9.49
CA SER A 182 8.79 1.37 -8.23
C SER A 182 7.43 0.70 -8.13
N ASN A 183 7.42 -0.62 -7.99
CA ASN A 183 6.20 -1.43 -8.04
C ASN A 183 6.24 -2.56 -7.00
N GLY A 184 5.36 -3.53 -7.15
CA GLY A 184 5.06 -4.66 -6.28
C GLY A 184 6.10 -4.99 -5.21
N LEU A 185 5.67 -4.88 -3.95
CA LEU A 185 6.49 -5.25 -2.79
C LEU A 185 5.82 -6.23 -1.83
N ALA A 186 6.64 -7.11 -1.26
CA ALA A 186 6.20 -8.08 -0.26
C ALA A 186 7.34 -8.48 0.69
N TRP A 187 6.96 -8.99 1.85
CA TRP A 187 7.86 -9.67 2.77
C TRP A 187 7.46 -11.11 2.92
N ASN A 188 8.43 -11.98 3.18
CA ASN A 188 8.08 -13.32 3.65
C ASN A 188 7.58 -13.27 5.10
N ARG A 189 6.93 -14.35 5.54
CA ARG A 189 6.36 -14.45 6.90
C ARG A 189 7.37 -14.21 8.02
N ALA A 190 8.62 -14.66 7.84
CA ALA A 190 9.69 -14.46 8.81
C ALA A 190 10.20 -13.00 8.87
N ASN A 191 9.84 -12.17 7.88
CA ASN A 191 10.27 -10.78 7.71
C ASN A 191 11.80 -10.61 7.54
N ASP A 192 12.49 -11.64 7.05
CA ASP A 192 13.93 -11.64 6.77
C ASP A 192 14.24 -11.60 5.26
N LYS A 193 13.19 -11.63 4.42
CA LYS A 193 13.28 -11.41 2.97
C LYS A 193 12.30 -10.34 2.54
N PHE A 194 12.81 -9.41 1.75
CA PHE A 194 12.04 -8.41 1.03
C PHE A 194 12.05 -8.78 -0.46
N TYR A 195 10.90 -8.67 -1.10
CA TYR A 195 10.68 -8.84 -2.54
C TYR A 195 10.22 -7.52 -3.13
N TYR A 196 10.77 -7.18 -4.29
CA TYR A 196 10.56 -5.87 -4.90
C TYR A 196 10.63 -5.94 -6.43
N ILE A 197 9.85 -5.08 -7.08
CA ILE A 197 9.76 -4.98 -8.53
C ILE A 197 10.09 -3.54 -8.95
N ASP A 198 11.05 -3.40 -9.86
CA ASP A 198 11.17 -2.24 -10.72
C ASP A 198 10.66 -2.64 -12.12
N THR A 199 9.50 -2.13 -12.52
CA THR A 199 8.70 -2.70 -13.62
C THR A 199 9.50 -2.95 -14.90
N PRO A 200 10.31 -2.00 -15.43
CA PRO A 200 11.03 -2.19 -16.68
C PRO A 200 12.13 -3.26 -16.62
N THR A 201 12.51 -3.74 -15.43
CA THR A 201 13.49 -4.83 -15.28
C THR A 201 12.90 -6.21 -15.61
N LEU A 202 11.57 -6.35 -15.60
CA LEU A 202 10.85 -7.60 -15.81
C LEU A 202 11.26 -8.72 -14.83
N GLN A 203 11.70 -8.35 -13.62
CA GLN A 203 12.21 -9.27 -12.62
C GLN A 203 11.61 -8.98 -11.23
N VAL A 204 11.48 -10.03 -10.43
CA VAL A 204 11.27 -9.90 -8.98
C VAL A 204 12.62 -10.05 -8.30
N SER A 205 13.09 -8.96 -7.69
CA SER A 205 14.33 -8.96 -6.92
C SER A 205 14.07 -9.36 -5.47
N THR A 206 15.06 -9.98 -4.83
CA THR A 206 15.02 -10.25 -3.39
C THR A 206 16.27 -9.75 -2.69
N LYS A 207 16.09 -9.16 -1.51
CA LYS A 207 17.16 -8.76 -0.61
C LYS A 207 16.92 -9.43 0.74
N ARG A 208 17.99 -9.92 1.39
CA ARG A 208 17.89 -10.28 2.82
C ARG A 208 17.64 -9.00 3.59
N THR A 209 16.53 -8.95 4.32
CA THR A 209 16.22 -7.86 5.25
C THR A 209 17.08 -8.04 6.49
N ILE A 210 18.40 -7.83 6.38
CA ILE A 210 19.29 -7.74 7.54
C ILE A 210 19.63 -6.27 7.72
N ARG A 211 18.83 -5.59 8.54
CA ARG A 211 19.22 -4.49 9.42
C ARG A 211 18.14 -4.36 10.49
N VAL A 212 18.14 -5.32 11.42
CA VAL A 212 17.57 -5.09 12.76
C VAL A 212 18.57 -4.16 13.45
N LEU A 213 18.30 -2.85 13.44
CA LEU A 213 19.00 -1.92 14.32
C LEU A 213 18.33 -1.97 15.70
N PHE A 214 18.58 -3.07 16.42
CA PHE A 214 18.46 -3.12 17.87
C PHE A 214 19.56 -4.06 18.37
N GLU A 215 20.73 -3.52 18.70
CA GLU A 215 21.57 -4.13 19.73
C GLU A 215 20.84 -3.93 21.06
N PHE A 216 20.09 -4.94 21.50
CA PHE A 216 19.84 -5.10 22.92
C PHE A 216 20.91 -6.04 23.46
N ASP A 217 21.87 -5.43 24.14
CA ASP A 217 22.95 -6.10 24.85
C ASP A 217 22.36 -6.85 26.06
N TRP A 218 21.88 -8.07 25.83
CA TRP A 218 21.38 -8.96 26.88
C TRP A 218 22.52 -9.70 27.58
N PHE A 219 23.55 -8.99 28.07
CA PHE A 219 24.49 -9.55 29.04
C PHE A 219 25.16 -8.45 29.89
N ARG A 220 24.51 -8.07 30.99
CA ARG A 220 25.17 -7.79 32.30
C ARG A 220 24.13 -7.48 33.38
N ILE A 221 23.52 -8.53 33.93
CA ILE A 221 23.10 -8.53 35.34
C ILE A 221 23.66 -9.78 35.97
N GLU A 222 24.97 -9.75 36.26
CA GLU A 222 25.56 -10.52 37.35
C GLU A 222 26.69 -9.68 37.94
N SER A 223 26.38 -9.00 39.05
CA SER A 223 27.24 -8.80 40.22
C SER A 223 26.73 -7.61 41.03
N PHE A 224 25.74 -7.83 41.89
CA PHE A 224 25.72 -7.23 43.23
C PHE A 224 24.78 -8.06 44.12
N ARG A 225 25.27 -9.25 44.49
CA ARG A 225 24.94 -9.91 45.76
C ARG A 225 26.22 -10.46 46.36
N ARG A 226 26.36 -10.23 47.67
CA ARG A 226 27.53 -10.41 48.57
C ARG A 226 28.46 -9.20 48.52
N GLY A 227 28.80 -8.50 49.59
CA GLY A 227 28.54 -8.48 51.04
C GLY A 227 29.14 -7.11 51.48
N SER A 228 28.87 -6.49 52.60
CA SER A 228 28.59 -6.88 53.99
C SER A 228 28.09 -5.62 54.71
#